data_AF-A0A286NCD0-F1
#
_entry.id   AF-A0A286NCD0-F1
#
_cell.length_a   1.000
_cell.length_b   1.000
_cell.length_c   1.000
_cell.angle_alpha   90.00
_cell.angle_beta   90.00
_cell.angle_gamma   90.00
#
_symmetry.space_group_name_H-M   'P 1'
#
loop_
_entity.id
_entity.type
_entity.pdbx_description
1 polymer ?
#
loop_
_entity_poly.entity_id
_entity_poly.type
_entity_poly.pdbx_seq_one_letter_code
_entity_poly.pdbx_strand_id
1 'polypeptide(L)'
;MIEPYRSPSLPVSQNVQLPALSHVSYNGRPGPLSFPQRAGYARNITVQDAAQRIIPVGWSVNWSPGLEKVRRQRVNLSLNDQWPRVLNNLVSAKSLYATVEWGQSRITITSYSPRPRLFSHQ
;
A
#
# COMPACT_ATOMS: atom_id res chain seq x y z
N MET A 1 -48.22 22.80 -11.95
CA MET A 1 -47.24 21.79 -12.41
C MET A 1 -45.98 22.05 -11.62
N ILE A 2 -45.61 21.14 -10.71
CA ILE A 2 -44.62 21.38 -9.65
C ILE A 2 -43.29 20.74 -10.06
N GLU A 3 -42.26 21.56 -10.27
CA GLU A 3 -40.88 21.14 -10.47
C GLU A 3 -40.37 20.34 -9.26
N PRO A 4 -39.82 19.12 -9.43
CA PRO A 4 -39.14 18.45 -8.35
C PRO A 4 -37.74 19.06 -8.20
N TYR A 5 -37.52 19.78 -7.10
CA TYR A 5 -36.20 20.20 -6.65
C TYR A 5 -35.28 18.97 -6.56
N ARG A 6 -34.40 18.81 -7.56
CA ARG A 6 -33.29 17.85 -7.47
C ARG A 6 -32.26 18.44 -6.52
N SER A 7 -32.27 17.97 -5.28
CA SER A 7 -31.22 18.27 -4.31
C SER A 7 -29.85 17.98 -4.93
N PRO A 8 -28.87 18.89 -4.88
CA PRO A 8 -27.51 18.55 -5.24
C PRO A 8 -27.00 17.53 -4.21
N SER A 9 -26.83 16.29 -4.63
CA SER A 9 -26.13 15.27 -3.84
C SER A 9 -24.71 15.79 -3.60
N LEU A 10 -24.44 16.28 -2.39
CA LEU A 10 -23.11 16.61 -1.91
C LEU A 10 -22.16 15.45 -2.24
N PRO A 11 -20.93 15.71 -2.70
CA PRO A 11 -19.96 14.63 -2.86
C PRO A 11 -19.76 14.02 -1.49
N VAL A 12 -20.23 12.78 -1.31
CA VAL A 12 -19.91 11.99 -0.13
C VAL A 12 -18.39 11.97 -0.05
N SER A 13 -17.83 12.75 0.87
CA SER A 13 -16.44 12.57 1.27
C SER A 13 -16.41 11.21 1.91
N GLN A 14 -16.18 10.17 1.10
CA GLN A 14 -15.90 8.84 1.59
C GLN A 14 -14.67 9.01 2.48
N ASN A 15 -14.90 9.03 3.79
CA ASN A 15 -13.82 9.02 4.75
C ASN A 15 -13.20 7.63 4.62
N VAL A 16 -12.25 7.50 3.70
CA VAL A 16 -11.57 6.24 3.43
C VAL A 16 -10.76 5.90 4.68
N GLN A 17 -11.34 5.07 5.54
CA GLN A 17 -10.71 4.66 6.78
C GLN A 17 -9.60 3.68 6.44
N LEU A 18 -8.37 4.18 6.48
CA LEU A 18 -7.18 3.37 6.23
C LEU A 18 -7.02 2.32 7.33
N PRO A 19 -6.71 1.07 7.00
CA PRO A 19 -6.43 0.06 8.01
C PRO A 19 -5.17 0.45 8.79
N ALA A 20 -5.21 0.30 10.12
CA ALA A 20 -4.01 0.47 10.94
C ALA A 20 -3.06 -0.71 10.69
N LEU A 21 -1.96 -0.46 9.98
CA LEU A 21 -0.98 -1.47 9.59
C LEU A 21 0.34 -1.26 10.33
N SER A 22 1.01 -2.37 10.68
CA SER A 22 2.23 -2.33 11.49
C SER A 22 3.47 -2.01 10.65
N HIS A 23 3.50 -2.50 9.41
CA HIS A 23 4.65 -2.33 8.50
C HIS A 23 4.39 -1.31 7.38
N VAL A 24 3.17 -0.75 7.30
CA VAL A 24 2.79 0.22 6.27
C VAL A 24 2.42 1.54 6.93
N SER A 25 3.06 2.61 6.48
CA SER A 25 2.73 3.98 6.85
C SER A 25 2.04 4.67 5.67
N TYR A 26 1.13 5.59 5.95
CA TYR A 26 0.39 6.35 4.94
C TYR A 26 0.75 7.83 5.05
N ASN A 27 0.98 8.47 3.91
CA ASN A 27 1.26 9.89 3.79
C ASN A 27 0.34 10.51 2.75
N GLY A 28 -0.22 11.68 3.05
CA GLY A 28 -1.18 12.39 2.22
C GLY A 28 -2.61 11.92 2.41
N ARG A 29 -3.51 12.45 1.58
CA ARG A 29 -4.94 12.17 1.65
C ARG A 29 -5.25 10.78 1.08
N PRO A 30 -5.93 9.89 1.82
CA PRO A 30 -6.22 8.56 1.34
C PRO A 30 -7.10 8.58 0.09
N GLY A 31 -6.69 7.82 -0.92
CA GLY A 31 -7.49 7.49 -2.08
C GLY A 31 -8.29 6.19 -1.86
N PRO A 32 -9.11 5.78 -2.85
CA PRO A 32 -9.93 4.57 -2.74
C PRO A 32 -9.09 3.31 -2.48
N LEU A 33 -9.56 2.47 -1.57
CA LEU A 33 -8.96 1.17 -1.25
C LEU A 33 -9.49 0.09 -2.20
N SER A 34 -8.71 -0.20 -3.24
CA SER A 34 -9.04 -1.23 -4.22
C SER A 34 -8.38 -2.59 -3.90
N PHE A 35 -8.86 -3.64 -4.56
CA PHE A 35 -8.20 -4.94 -4.57
C PHE A 35 -7.10 -4.97 -5.66
N PRO A 36 -6.03 -5.77 -5.47
CA PRO A 36 -5.06 -6.04 -6.53
C PRO A 36 -5.76 -6.50 -7.81
N GLN A 37 -5.30 -6.02 -8.98
CA GLN A 37 -5.91 -6.36 -10.27
C GLN A 37 -6.02 -7.86 -10.52
N ARG A 38 -5.06 -8.63 -10.00
CA ARG A 38 -5.05 -10.08 -10.10
C ARG A 38 -5.21 -10.70 -8.72
N ALA A 39 -6.45 -10.73 -8.22
CA ALA A 39 -6.84 -11.43 -7.01
C ALA A 39 -6.50 -12.94 -7.09
N GLY A 40 -6.47 -13.61 -5.94
CA GLY A 40 -6.08 -15.02 -5.81
C GLY A 40 -4.78 -15.21 -5.03
N TYR A 41 -4.08 -16.30 -5.29
CA TYR A 41 -2.86 -16.65 -4.56
C TYR A 41 -1.64 -16.60 -5.48
N ALA A 42 -0.65 -15.79 -5.12
CA ALA A 42 0.61 -15.67 -5.85
C ALA A 42 1.64 -16.61 -5.23
N ARG A 43 2.13 -17.58 -6.00
CA ARG A 43 3.11 -18.59 -5.56
C ARG A 43 4.45 -18.41 -6.25
N ASN A 44 5.52 -18.57 -5.48
CA ASN A 44 6.89 -18.59 -5.96
C ASN A 44 7.22 -17.42 -6.90
N ILE A 45 6.69 -16.22 -6.61
CA ILE A 45 7.02 -14.99 -7.35
C ILE A 45 8.06 -14.19 -6.58
N THR A 46 8.79 -13.31 -7.27
CA THR A 46 9.76 -12.45 -6.60
C THR A 46 9.05 -11.38 -5.78
N VAL A 47 9.70 -10.85 -4.73
CA VAL A 47 9.16 -9.75 -3.93
C VAL A 47 8.88 -8.52 -4.82
N GLN A 48 9.74 -8.27 -5.80
CA GLN A 48 9.53 -7.21 -6.79
C GLN A 48 8.26 -7.43 -7.63
N ASP A 49 8.08 -8.63 -8.19
CA ASP A 49 6.89 -8.95 -8.99
C ASP A 49 5.62 -8.92 -8.14
N ALA A 50 5.71 -9.37 -6.88
CA ALA A 50 4.62 -9.28 -5.92
C ALA A 50 4.22 -7.83 -5.68
N ALA A 51 5.18 -6.95 -5.39
CA ALA A 51 4.91 -5.52 -5.19
C ALA A 51 4.23 -4.90 -6.41
N GLN A 52 4.74 -5.15 -7.62
CA GLN A 52 4.15 -4.66 -8.87
C GLN A 52 2.71 -5.14 -9.09
N ARG A 53 2.37 -6.36 -8.63
CA ARG A 53 1.03 -6.94 -8.79
C ARG A 53 0.01 -6.44 -7.75
N ILE A 54 0.49 -6.09 -6.56
CA ILE A 54 -0.35 -5.55 -5.46
C ILE A 54 -0.71 -4.10 -5.74
N ILE A 55 0.29 -3.33 -6.19
CA ILE A 55 0.24 -1.88 -6.25
C ILE A 55 -0.68 -1.42 -7.40
N PRO A 56 -1.50 -0.35 -7.20
CA PRO A 56 -2.39 0.11 -8.26
C PRO A 56 -1.65 0.56 -9.53
N VAL A 57 -2.27 0.40 -10.69
CA VAL A 57 -1.69 0.85 -11.96
C VAL A 57 -1.46 2.36 -11.93
N GLY A 58 -0.34 2.80 -12.52
CA GLY A 58 0.07 4.20 -12.54
C GLY A 58 0.83 4.65 -11.29
N TRP A 59 0.99 3.78 -10.30
CA TRP A 59 1.80 4.07 -9.11
C TRP A 59 3.26 3.67 -9.31
N SER A 60 4.16 4.47 -8.75
CA SER A 60 5.60 4.22 -8.77
C SER A 60 6.05 3.46 -7.52
N VAL A 61 6.93 2.47 -7.68
CA VAL A 61 7.50 1.70 -6.57
C VAL A 61 8.97 2.03 -6.42
N ASN A 62 9.31 2.74 -5.36
CA ASN A 62 10.68 3.10 -5.03
C ASN A 62 11.25 2.12 -3.99
N TRP A 63 12.51 1.73 -4.17
CA TRP A 63 13.20 0.81 -3.28
C TRP A 63 14.40 1.53 -2.67
N SER A 64 14.54 1.48 -1.34
CA SER A 64 15.77 1.95 -0.70
C SER A 64 16.99 1.14 -1.18
N PRO A 65 18.18 1.77 -1.23
CA PRO A 65 19.41 1.09 -1.59
C PRO A 65 19.69 -0.09 -0.65
N GLY A 66 20.32 -1.15 -1.18
CA GLY A 66 20.65 -2.38 -0.42
C GLY A 66 19.54 -3.45 -0.38
N LEU A 67 18.38 -3.22 -1.01
CA LEU A 67 17.28 -4.19 -1.06
C LEU A 67 17.33 -5.17 -2.26
N GLU A 68 18.38 -5.16 -3.06
CA GLU A 68 18.49 -5.93 -4.30
C GLU A 68 18.36 -7.44 -4.08
N LYS A 69 18.99 -7.97 -3.02
CA LYS A 69 18.87 -9.39 -2.65
C LYS A 69 17.42 -9.73 -2.28
N VAL A 70 16.78 -8.92 -1.43
CA VAL A 70 15.42 -9.16 -0.95
C VAL A 70 14.40 -9.07 -2.09
N ARG A 71 14.57 -8.11 -3.01
CA ARG A 71 13.72 -7.96 -4.22
C ARG A 71 13.64 -9.23 -5.05
N ARG A 72 14.76 -9.97 -5.17
CA ARG A 72 14.86 -11.21 -5.94
C ARG A 72 14.41 -12.46 -5.16
N GLN A 73 14.21 -12.35 -3.85
CA GLN A 73 13.74 -13.49 -3.06
C GLN A 73 12.32 -13.90 -3.47
N ARG A 74 12.05 -15.19 -3.35
CA ARG A 74 10.73 -15.75 -3.60
C ARG A 74 9.82 -15.58 -2.38
N VAL A 75 8.54 -15.37 -2.64
CA VAL A 75 7.48 -15.20 -1.65
C VAL A 75 6.20 -15.82 -2.17
N ASN A 76 5.38 -16.31 -1.23
CA ASN A 76 4.01 -16.72 -1.46
C ASN A 76 3.09 -15.74 -0.73
N LEU A 77 2.08 -15.22 -1.39
CA LEU A 77 1.12 -14.30 -0.75
C LEU A 77 -0.30 -14.46 -1.27
N SER A 78 -1.26 -14.20 -0.38
CA SER A 78 -2.67 -14.07 -0.71
C SER A 78 -2.99 -12.65 -1.17
N LEU A 79 -3.54 -12.50 -2.37
CA LEU A 79 -3.98 -11.24 -2.99
C LEU A 79 -5.50 -11.03 -2.86
N ASN A 80 -6.14 -11.70 -1.90
CA ASN A 80 -7.60 -11.70 -1.71
C ASN A 80 -8.11 -10.53 -0.84
N ASP A 81 -7.22 -9.62 -0.46
CA ASP A 81 -7.50 -8.49 0.42
C ASP A 81 -7.25 -7.15 -0.32
N GLN A 82 -7.65 -6.05 0.31
CA GLN A 82 -7.30 -4.71 -0.16
C GLN A 82 -5.79 -4.56 -0.29
N TRP A 83 -5.33 -3.88 -1.35
CA TRP A 83 -3.92 -3.82 -1.69
C TRP A 83 -2.99 -3.35 -0.54
N PRO A 84 -3.37 -2.43 0.38
CA PRO A 84 -2.46 -2.04 1.46
C PRO A 84 -2.25 -3.16 2.48
N ARG A 85 -3.28 -3.98 2.76
CA ARG A 85 -3.16 -5.14 3.65
C ARG A 85 -2.24 -6.20 3.04
N VAL A 86 -2.44 -6.46 1.75
CA VAL A 86 -1.60 -7.38 1.00
C VAL A 86 -0.15 -6.89 0.95
N LEU A 87 0.07 -5.58 0.75
CA LEU A 87 1.39 -4.95 0.81
C LEU A 87 2.01 -5.13 2.20
N ASN A 88 1.25 -4.89 3.28
CA ASN A 88 1.73 -5.11 4.65
C ASN A 88 2.21 -6.54 4.87
N ASN A 89 1.47 -7.54 4.37
CA ASN A 89 1.87 -8.94 4.48
C ASN A 89 3.15 -9.22 3.69
N LEU A 90 3.28 -8.65 2.47
CA LEU A 90 4.48 -8.78 1.65
C LEU A 90 5.71 -8.22 2.36
N VAL A 91 5.63 -6.99 2.87
CA VAL A 91 6.78 -6.35 3.53
C VAL A 91 7.07 -6.97 4.89
N SER A 92 6.03 -7.37 5.65
CA SER A 92 6.19 -8.06 6.93
C SER A 92 6.89 -9.41 6.77
N ALA A 93 6.55 -10.20 5.73
CA ALA A 93 7.19 -11.49 5.46
C ALA A 93 8.70 -11.42 5.18
N LYS A 94 9.21 -10.22 4.85
CA LYS A 94 10.63 -9.96 4.60
C LYS A 94 11.25 -8.97 5.59
N SER A 95 10.56 -8.68 6.70
CA SER A 95 10.98 -7.70 7.71
C SER A 95 11.27 -6.30 7.13
N LEU A 96 10.53 -5.92 6.10
CA LEU A 96 10.57 -4.63 5.45
C LEU A 96 9.40 -3.75 5.93
N TYR A 97 9.43 -2.50 5.52
CA TYR A 97 8.38 -1.51 5.73
C TYR A 97 8.06 -0.80 4.43
N ALA A 98 6.84 -0.29 4.30
CA ALA A 98 6.40 0.50 3.16
C ALA A 98 5.82 1.85 3.62
N THR A 99 6.07 2.89 2.83
CA THR A 99 5.39 4.19 2.95
C THR A 99 4.56 4.40 1.70
N VAL A 100 3.26 4.59 1.88
CA VAL A 100 2.30 4.89 0.82
C VAL A 100 2.14 6.40 0.75
N GLU A 101 2.64 7.00 -0.32
CA GLU A 101 2.57 8.44 -0.58
C GLU A 101 1.44 8.72 -1.58
N TRP A 102 0.22 8.92 -1.05
CA TRP A 102 -0.98 9.10 -1.87
C TRP A 102 -0.91 10.32 -2.79
N GLY A 103 -0.34 11.43 -2.31
CA GLY A 103 -0.20 12.66 -3.11
C GLY A 103 0.75 12.54 -4.30
N GLN A 104 1.63 11.53 -4.31
CA GLN A 104 2.60 11.29 -5.38
C GLN A 104 2.32 10.00 -6.16
N SER A 105 1.25 9.26 -5.82
CA SER A 105 1.00 7.90 -6.32
C SER A 105 2.27 7.05 -6.25
N ARG A 106 2.95 7.09 -5.10
CA ARG A 106 4.27 6.46 -4.90
C ARG A 106 4.26 5.59 -3.67
N ILE A 107 4.96 4.46 -3.74
CA ILE A 107 5.22 3.58 -2.61
C ILE A 107 6.71 3.43 -2.45
N THR A 108 7.21 3.71 -1.25
CA THR A 108 8.62 3.58 -0.92
C THR A 108 8.80 2.41 0.03
N ILE A 109 9.58 1.40 -0.38
CA ILE A 109 9.89 0.21 0.42
C ILE A 109 11.30 0.33 0.99
N THR A 110 11.41 0.10 2.31
CA THR A 110 12.63 0.28 3.10
C THR A 110 12.82 -0.87 4.10
N SER A 111 14.06 -1.15 4.50
CA SER A 111 14.39 -2.11 5.57
C SER A 111 14.23 -1.55 6.98
N TYR A 112 14.08 -0.23 7.13
CA TYR A 112 13.89 0.41 8.42
C TYR A 112 12.44 0.91 8.58
N SER A 113 11.94 0.93 9.81
CA SER A 113 10.62 1.49 10.08
C SER A 113 10.60 2.97 9.69
N PRO A 114 9.66 3.43 8.85
CA PRO A 114 9.47 4.84 8.54
C PRO A 114 8.89 5.61 9.74
N ARG A 115 8.52 4.91 10.82
CA ARG A 115 8.23 5.57 12.10
C ARG A 115 9.53 6.19 12.60
N PRO A 116 9.55 7.48 13.00
CA PRO A 116 10.75 8.08 13.53
C PRO A 116 11.24 7.20 14.69
N ARG A 117 12.46 6.70 14.57
CA ARG A 117 13.17 6.21 15.75
C ARG A 117 13.32 7.44 16.62
N LEU A 118 12.51 7.56 17.66
CA LEU A 118 12.84 8.42 18.78
C LEU A 118 14.17 7.88 19.30
N PHE A 119 15.28 8.48 18.87
CA PHE A 119 16.58 8.25 19.46
C PHE A 119 16.44 8.63 20.94
N SER A 120 16.19 7.64 21.78
CA SER A 120 16.33 7.78 23.21
C SER A 120 17.83 7.84 23.46
N HIS A 121 18.39 9.06 23.48
CA HIS A 121 19.68 9.28 24.09
C HIS A 121 19.46 9.18 25.60
N GLN A 122 19.92 8.10 26.22
CA GLN A 122 20.42 8.13 27.59
C GLN A 122 21.39 6.98 27.85
#